data_AF-A0A849QRB2-F1
#
_entry.id   AF-A0A849QRB2-F1
#
_cell.length_a   1.000
_cell.length_b   1.000
_cell.length_c   1.000
_cell.angle_alpha   90.00
_cell.angle_beta   90.00
_cell.angle_gamma   90.00
#
_symmetry.space_group_name_H-M   'P 1'
#
loop_
_entity.id
_entity.type
_entity.pdbx_description
1 polymer ?
#
loop_
_entity_poly.entity_id
_entity_poly.type
_entity_poly.pdbx_seq_one_letter_code
_entity_poly.pdbx_strand_id
1 'polypeptide(L)' 'MSEILENPQHYKPLQHDMKGLRRVHIGKSFVLVFEIAENENKVIFQDFDHHDNIY' A
#
# COMPACT_ATOMS: atom_id res chain seq x y z
N MET A 1 8.73 1.14 -7.39
CA MET A 1 9.00 0.89 -5.95
C MET A 1 9.62 2.11 -5.28
N SER A 2 10.60 2.77 -5.90
CA SER A 2 11.25 3.97 -5.35
C SER A 2 10.27 5.11 -5.02
N GLU A 3 9.23 5.30 -5.84
CA GLU A 3 8.18 6.31 -5.63
C GLU A 3 7.44 6.16 -4.30
N ILE A 4 7.22 4.92 -3.84
CA ILE A 4 6.57 4.66 -2.54
C ILE A 4 7.45 5.15 -1.40
N LEU A 5 8.77 5.10 -1.53
CA LEU A 5 9.69 5.57 -0.49
C LEU A 5 9.82 7.09 -0.51
N GLU A 6 9.68 7.73 -1.66
CA GLU A 6 9.76 9.19 -1.79
C GLU A 6 8.50 9.90 -1.28
N ASN A 7 7.31 9.37 -1.56
CA ASN A 7 6.06 9.97 -1.10
C ASN A 7 4.95 8.93 -0.84
N PRO A 8 5.08 8.09 0.21
CA PRO A 8 4.11 7.04 0.50
C PRO A 8 2.72 7.60 0.86
N GLN A 9 2.65 8.85 1.36
CA GLN A 9 1.39 9.49 1.74
C GLN A 9 0.51 9.91 0.56
N HIS A 10 1.05 9.91 -0.66
CA HIS A 10 0.29 10.23 -1.87
C HIS A 10 -0.74 9.14 -2.23
N TYR A 11 -0.48 7.89 -1.84
CA TYR A 11 -1.31 6.75 -2.23
C TYR A 11 -2.64 6.71 -1.48
N LYS A 12 -3.68 6.19 -2.12
CA LYS A 12 -5.04 6.18 -1.56
C LYS A 12 -5.10 5.32 -0.28
N PRO A 13 -5.58 5.88 0.85
CA PRO A 13 -5.81 5.10 2.05
C PRO A 13 -6.99 4.13 1.86
N LEU A 14 -6.86 2.95 2.46
CA LEU A 14 -7.89 1.94 2.55
C LEU A 14 -8.84 2.28 3.71
N GLN A 15 -10.06 1.73 3.66
CA GLN A 15 -11.14 2.05 4.58
C GLN A 15 -11.54 0.82 5.42
N HIS A 16 -12.47 1.01 6.35
CA HIS A 16 -13.01 -0.03 7.23
C HIS A 16 -11.91 -0.74 8.03
N ASP A 17 -11.87 -2.07 7.99
CA ASP A 17 -10.95 -2.89 8.78
C ASP A 17 -9.49 -2.72 8.34
N MET A 18 -9.26 -2.11 7.17
CA MET A 18 -7.94 -1.81 6.60
C MET A 18 -7.54 -0.33 6.76
N LYS A 19 -8.19 0.39 7.67
CA LYS A 19 -7.89 1.81 7.94
C LYS A 19 -6.44 1.97 8.41
N GLY A 20 -5.71 2.87 7.76
CA GLY A 20 -4.28 3.11 8.01
C GLY A 20 -3.36 2.44 7.00
N LEU A 21 -3.87 1.44 6.27
CA LEU A 21 -3.19 0.87 5.11
C LEU A 21 -3.41 1.74 3.87
N ARG A 22 -2.49 1.64 2.92
CA ARG A 22 -2.53 2.28 1.61
C ARG A 22 -2.29 1.22 0.54
N ARG A 23 -2.78 1.49 -0.67
CA ARG A 23 -2.58 0.58 -1.81
C ARG A 23 -2.07 1.29 -3.05
N VAL A 24 -1.33 0.55 -3.85
CA VAL A 24 -0.91 0.95 -5.20
C VAL A 24 -1.14 -0.19 -6.18
N HIS A 25 -1.62 0.16 -7.37
CA HIS A 25 -1.70 -0.80 -8.48
C HIS A 25 -0.34 -0.88 -9.18
N ILE A 26 0.17 -2.09 -9.36
CA ILE A 26 1.43 -2.37 -10.04
C ILE A 26 1.10 -3.06 -11.36
N GLY A 27 1.41 -2.37 -12.47
CA GLY A 27 1.00 -2.81 -13.79
C GLY A 27 -0.52 -2.80 -13.93
N LYS A 28 -1.07 -3.80 -14.64
CA LYS A 28 -2.51 -3.91 -14.89
C LYS A 28 -3.25 -4.71 -13.81
N SER A 29 -2.55 -5.62 -13.15
CA SER A 29 -3.16 -6.79 -12.52
C SER A 29 -2.86 -6.92 -11.03
N PHE A 30 -1.75 -6.36 -10.55
CA PHE A 30 -1.30 -6.57 -9.18
C PHE A 30 -1.59 -5.36 -8.29
N VAL A 31 -1.83 -5.64 -7.01
CA VAL A 31 -2.03 -4.62 -5.98
C VAL A 31 -1.01 -4.87 -4.88
N LEU A 32 -0.30 -3.82 -4.48
CA LEU A 32 0.54 -3.82 -3.28
C LEU A 32 -0.18 -3.03 -2.19
N VAL A 33 -0.41 -3.67 -1.05
CA VAL A 33 -0.93 -3.06 0.17
C VAL A 33 0.24 -2.85 1.13
N PHE A 34 0.31 -1.67 1.72
CA PHE A 34 1.39 -1.28 2.62
C PHE A 34 0.91 -0.32 3.68
N GLU A 35 1.67 -0.18 4.75
CA GLU A 35 1.44 0.81 5.80
C GLU A 35 2.65 1.72 5.98
N ILE A 36 2.39 2.90 6.53
CA ILE A 36 3.40 3.89 6.88
C ILE A 36 3.50 3.92 8.40
N ALA A 37 4.57 3.36 8.95
CA ALA A 37 4.90 3.48 10.36
C ALA A 37 5.64 4.80 10.58
N GLU A 38 4.89 5.90 10.69
CA GLU A 38 5.46 7.26 10.82
C GLU A 38 6.40 7.40 12.02
N ASN A 39 6.07 6.75 13.14
CA ASN A 39 6.90 6.75 14.34
C ASN A 39 8.29 6.13 14.13
N GLU A 40 8.40 5.20 13.18
CA GLU A 40 9.65 4.49 12.88
C GLU A 40 10.28 4.96 11.56
N ASN A 41 9.64 5.89 10.86
CA ASN A 41 9.97 6.31 9.50
C ASN A 41 10.16 5.11 8.54
N LYS A 42 9.23 4.14 8.61
CA LYS A 42 9.26 2.91 7.80
C LYS A 42 8.02 2.77 6.94
N VAL A 43 8.20 2.14 5.79
CA VAL A 43 7.11 1.58 4.99
C VAL A 43 7.14 0.07 5.13
N ILE A 44 6.02 -0.52 5.52
CA ILE A 44 5.89 -1.97 5.71
C ILE A 44 4.96 -2.50 4.61
N PHE A 45 5.48 -3.41 3.79
CA PHE A 45 4.69 -4.08 2.75
C PHE A 45 3.93 -5.25 3.38
N GLN A 46 2.61 -5.19 3.28
CA GLN A 46 1.70 -6.12 3.95
C GLN A 46 1.27 -7.24 3.02
N ASP A 47 0.86 -6.90 1.79
CA ASP A 47 0.36 -7.88 0.83
C ASP A 47 0.63 -7.47 -0.61
N PHE A 48 0.89 -8.45 -1.47
CA PHE A 48 1.10 -8.26 -2.90
C PHE A 48 0.51 -9.43 -3.69
N ASP A 49 -0.63 -9.19 -4.33
CA ASP A 49 -1.35 -10.22 -5.09
C ASP A 49 -2.13 -9.62 -6.26
N HIS A 50 -2.74 -10.48 -7.07
CA HIS A 50 -3.65 -10.10 -8.15
C HIS A 50 -4.89 -9.39 -7.56
N HIS A 51 -5.42 -8.39 -8.27
CA HIS A 51 -6.60 -7.66 -7.83
C HIS A 51 -7.83 -8.56 -7.65
N ASP A 52 -7.86 -9.75 -8.25
CA ASP A 52 -8.96 -10.71 -8.06
C ASP A 52 -8.93 -11.42 -6.69
N ASN A 53 -7.80 -11.40 -5.99
CA ASN A 53 -7.62 -12.07 -4.70
C ASN A 53 -7.64 -11.08 -3.52
N ILE A 54 -7.31 -9.81 -3.75
CA ILE A 54 -7.22 -8.75 -2.71
C ILE A 54 -8.58 -8.10 -2.40
N TYR A 55 -9.63 -8.35 -3.19
CA TYR A 55 -10.99 -7.81 -2.99
C TYR A 55 -12.03 -8.90 -2.73
#